data_AF-S8AX28-F1
#
_entry.id   AF-S8AX28-F1
#
_cell.length_a   1.000
_cell.length_b   1.000
_cell.length_c   1.000
_cell.angle_alpha   90.00
_cell.angle_beta   90.00
_cell.angle_gamma   90.00
#
_symmetry.space_group_name_H-M   'P 1'
#
loop_
_entity.id
_entity.type
_entity.pdbx_description
1 polymer ?
#
loop_
_entity_poly.entity_id
_entity_poly.type
_entity_poly.pdbx_seq_one_letter_code
_entity_poly.pdbx_strand_id
1 'polypeptide(L)' 'MPPIRSESSQKLANQEGKVLLALSDIKDGRINSLRAAAKLYEIPFSTLQARADGRIARYDTTTSVH' A
#
# COMPACT_ATOMS: atom_id res chain seq x y z
N MET A 1 28.91 1.95 11.00
CA MET A 1 27.76 2.82 10.70
C MET A 1 26.88 2.08 9.69
N PRO A 2 25.64 1.66 10.02
CA PRO A 2 24.77 1.11 8.98
C PRO A 2 24.31 2.26 8.08
N PRO A 3 24.19 2.03 6.76
CA PRO A 3 23.72 3.06 5.84
C PRO A 3 22.27 3.42 6.17
N ILE A 4 21.96 4.70 6.00
CA ILE A 4 20.68 5.35 6.29
C ILE A 4 19.60 4.70 5.41
N ARG A 5 18.91 3.69 5.94
CA ARG A 5 17.73 3.07 5.31
C ARG A 5 16.42 3.77 5.69
N SER A 6 16.48 4.73 6.61
CA SER A 6 15.32 5.38 7.21
C SER A 6 14.48 6.16 6.19
N GLU A 7 15.12 6.86 5.25
CA GLU A 7 14.40 7.66 4.24
C GLU A 7 13.57 6.79 3.29
N SER A 8 14.12 5.65 2.87
CA SER A 8 13.39 4.67 2.06
C SER A 8 12.24 4.02 2.83
N SER A 9 12.44 3.67 4.10
CA SER A 9 11.39 3.06 4.95
C SER A 9 10.27 4.05 5.25
N GLN A 10 10.58 5.32 5.50
CA GLN A 10 9.58 6.38 5.71
C GLN A 10 8.75 6.62 4.43
N LYS A 11 9.41 6.62 3.27
CA LYS A 11 8.73 6.78 1.97
C LYS A 11 7.81 5.60 1.68
N LEU A 12 8.23 4.38 1.98
CA LEU A 12 7.41 3.17 1.87
C LEU A 12 6.21 3.20 2.84
N ALA A 13 6.43 3.56 4.11
CA ALA A 13 5.36 3.69 5.09
C ALA A 13 4.30 4.72 4.67
N ASN A 14 4.71 5.85 4.11
CA ASN A 14 3.81 6.87 3.59
C ASN A 14 3.00 6.37 2.37
N GLN A 15 3.62 5.57 1.49
CA GLN A 15 2.90 4.94 0.38
C GLN A 15 1.91 3.89 0.87
N GLU A 16 2.30 3.07 1.84
CA GLU A 16 1.44 2.05 2.44
C GLU A 16 0.22 2.67 3.12
N GLY A 17 0.40 3.80 3.82
CA GLY A 17 -0.69 4.56 4.43
C GLY A 17 -1.72 5.05 3.41
N LYS A 18 -1.28 5.58 2.26
CA LYS A 18 -2.17 6.00 1.16
C LYS A 18 -2.95 4.83 0.57
N VAL A 19 -2.30 3.67 0.40
CA VAL A 19 -2.96 2.46 -0.12
C VAL A 19 -4.04 1.97 0.83
N LEU A 20 -3.77 1.95 2.14
CA LEU A 20 -4.76 1.53 3.14
C LEU A 20 -5.97 2.48 3.20
N LEU A 21 -5.72 3.79 3.09
CA LEU A 21 -6.77 4.79 3.07
C LEU A 21 -7.65 4.64 1.81
N ALA A 22 -7.03 4.46 0.64
CA ALA A 22 -7.73 4.21 -0.62
C ALA A 22 -8.62 2.95 -0.58
N LEU A 23 -8.12 1.85 0.00
CA LEU A 23 -8.90 0.62 0.16
C LEU A 23 -10.08 0.80 1.14
N SER A 24 -9.86 1.56 2.21
CA SER A 24 -10.90 1.87 3.21
C SER A 24 -12.03 2.68 2.58
N ASP A 25 -11.72 3.69 1.77
CA ASP A 25 -12.72 4.49 1.07
C ASP A 25 -13.52 3.70 0.03
N ILE A 26 -12.91 2.71 -0.61
CA ILE A 26 -13.61 1.80 -1.51
C ILE A 26 -14.58 0.92 -0.71
N LYS A 27 -14.12 0.39 0.44
CA LYS A 27 -14.94 -0.44 1.32
C LYS A 27 -16.08 0.34 1.98
N ASP A 28 -15.85 1.60 2.33
CA ASP A 28 -16.84 2.52 2.89
C ASP A 28 -17.84 3.03 1.83
N GLY A 29 -17.66 2.66 0.55
CA GLY A 29 -18.52 3.10 -0.55
C GLY A 29 -18.36 4.56 -0.94
N ARG A 30 -17.35 5.27 -0.39
CA ARG A 30 -17.01 6.64 -0.81
C ARG A 30 -16.49 6.67 -2.25
N ILE A 31 -15.80 5.60 -2.66
CA ILE A 31 -15.23 5.45 -3.99
C ILE A 31 -15.64 4.12 -4.59
N ASN A 32 -16.48 4.14 -5.63
CA ASN A 32 -16.99 2.93 -6.29
C ASN A 32 -16.01 2.29 -7.29
N SER A 33 -14.77 2.75 -7.37
CA SER A 33 -13.83 2.30 -8.39
C SER A 33 -12.39 2.36 -7.93
N LEU A 34 -11.70 1.22 -8.03
CA LEU A 34 -10.29 1.09 -7.70
C LEU A 34 -9.42 2.07 -8.52
N ARG A 35 -9.77 2.30 -9.79
CA ARG A 35 -9.09 3.25 -10.67
C ARG A 35 -9.30 4.72 -10.25
N ALA A 36 -10.47 5.04 -9.71
CA ALA A 36 -10.75 6.38 -9.19
C ALA A 36 -9.96 6.63 -7.89
N ALA A 37 -9.93 5.64 -6.99
CA ALA A 37 -9.13 5.72 -5.77
C ALA A 37 -7.64 5.84 -6.06
N ALA A 38 -7.12 5.08 -7.05
CA ALA A 38 -5.73 5.17 -7.45
C ALA A 38 -5.33 6.58 -7.92
N LYS A 39 -6.22 7.23 -8.71
CA LYS A 39 -6.01 8.60 -9.18
C LYS A 39 -6.14 9.63 -8.04
N LEU A 40 -7.10 9.44 -7.14
CA LEU A 40 -7.35 10.35 -6.00
C LEU A 40 -6.17 10.37 -5.03
N TYR A 41 -5.60 9.20 -4.75
CA TYR A 41 -4.49 9.03 -3.81
C TYR A 41 -3.11 9.09 -4.45
N GLU A 42 -3.02 9.40 -5.76
CA GLU A 42 -1.78 9.46 -6.54
C GLU A 42 -0.90 8.21 -6.40
N ILE A 43 -1.54 7.05 -6.37
CA ILE A 43 -0.90 5.74 -6.25
C ILE A 43 -1.03 4.95 -7.55
N PRO A 44 -0.03 4.17 -7.95
CA PRO A 44 -0.13 3.32 -9.12
C PRO A 44 -1.29 2.34 -8.98
N PHE A 45 -2.12 2.22 -10.02
CA PHE A 45 -3.25 1.29 -10.03
C PHE A 45 -2.81 -0.14 -9.74
N SER A 46 -1.70 -0.60 -10.32
CA SER A 46 -1.16 -1.94 -10.07
C SER A 46 -0.80 -2.18 -8.61
N THR A 47 -0.34 -1.15 -7.88
CA THR A 47 -0.04 -1.24 -6.45
C THR A 47 -1.33 -1.40 -5.64
N LEU A 48 -2.34 -0.57 -5.91
CA LEU A 48 -3.63 -0.65 -5.25
C LEU A 48 -4.35 -1.98 -5.56
N GLN A 49 -4.29 -2.45 -6.81
CA GLN A 49 -4.86 -3.71 -7.25
C GLN A 49 -4.17 -4.90 -6.57
N ALA A 50 -2.83 -4.93 -6.56
CA ALA A 50 -2.10 -5.96 -5.85
C ALA A 50 -2.50 -6.03 -4.36
N ARG A 51 -2.65 -4.86 -3.70
CA ARG A 51 -3.06 -4.82 -2.30
C ARG A 51 -4.52 -5.26 -2.10
N ALA A 52 -5.42 -4.89 -3.00
CA ALA A 52 -6.83 -5.30 -2.98
C ALA A 52 -6.99 -6.82 -3.16
N ASP A 53 -6.18 -7.42 -4.04
CA ASP A 53 -6.13 -8.87 -4.27
C ASP A 53 -5.43 -9.64 -3.11
N GLY A 54 -5.04 -8.95 -2.04
CA GLY A 54 -4.34 -9.56 -0.90
C GLY A 54 -2.89 -9.94 -1.20
N ARG A 55 -2.32 -9.48 -2.32
CA ARG A 55 -0.87 -9.62 -2.58
C ARG A 55 -0.14 -8.63 -1.67
N ILE A 56 0.28 -9.14 -0.51
CA ILE A 56 1.22 -8.45 0.38
C ILE A 56 2.49 -8.21 -0.44
N ALA A 57 3.06 -7.00 -0.34
CA ALA A 57 4.33 -6.70 -0.96
C ALA A 57 5.34 -7.77 -0.50
N ARG A 58 6.08 -8.37 -1.44
CA ARG A 58 7.01 -9.50 -1.21
C ARG A 58 8.20 -9.17 -0.28
N TYR A 59 8.16 -8.06 0.46
CA TYR A 59 9.25 -7.64 1.34
C TYR A 59 9.12 -8.15 2.78
N ASP A 60 8.00 -8.74 3.18
CA ASP A 60 7.84 -9.33 4.52
C ASP A 60 7.36 -10.79 4.41
N THR A 61 8.26 -11.66 3.95
CA THR A 61 8.21 -13.08 4.28
C THR A 61 9.34 -13.34 5.28
N THR A 62 9.31 -12.68 6.44
CA THR A 62 10.01 -13.24 7.60
C THR A 62 9.05 -14.24 8.23
N THR A 63 9.20 -15.49 7.77
CA THR A 63 9.04 -16.71 8.55
C THR A 63 8.15 -16.58 9.79
N SER A 64 6.88 -16.98 9.65
CA SER A 64 6.12 -17.52 10.77
C SER A 64 6.83 -18.79 11.23
N VAL A 65 7.73 -18.68 12.20
CA VAL A 65 8.18 -19.80 13.03
C VAL A 65 7.94 -19.47 14.49
N HIS A 66 7.19 -20.40 15.10
CA HIS A 66 6.91 -20.64 16.51
C HIS A 66 5.75 -19.86 17.16
#